data_AF-A0A9N9EN40-F1
#
_entry.id   AF-A0A9N9EN40-F1
#
_cell.length_a   1.000
_cell.length_b   1.000
_cell.length_c   1.000
_cell.angle_alpha   90.00
_cell.angle_beta   90.00
_cell.angle_gamma   90.00
#
_symmetry.space_group_name_H-M   'P 1'
#
loop_
_entity.id
_entity.type
_entity.pdbx_description
1 polymer ?
#
loop_
_entity_poly.entity_id
_entity_poly.type
_entity_poly.pdbx_seq_one_letter_code
_entity_poly.pdbx_strand_id
1 'polypeptide(L)'
;QPVSRSTISRLYKKYGITHKKIGYHYSEQQSFLEKIKPFVDKVKSLSLSQLMAEDECAFYLNEAPRRAWGWKGERKGTKAVDFHDFIKEIYFLNDEKYYLLLDNASIHKAIKACLKKDRLPIRELFTQMNIDPLYLVPYTPQLNPVELCFNFLRKFVEEHEPRTYEELK
;
A
#
# COMPACT_ATOMS: atom_id res chain seq x y z
N GLN A 1 -23.32 -37.16 -23.90
CA GLN A 1 -21.89 -37.52 -24.02
C GLN A 1 -21.04 -36.34 -23.58
N PRO A 2 -19.97 -36.54 -22.79
CA PRO A 2 -19.09 -35.45 -22.40
C PRO A 2 -18.24 -34.97 -23.60
N VAL A 3 -18.12 -33.66 -23.75
CA VAL A 3 -17.34 -33.03 -24.83
C VAL A 3 -15.86 -33.01 -24.46
N SER A 4 -14.98 -33.39 -25.39
CA SER A 4 -13.53 -33.39 -25.14
C SER A 4 -12.95 -31.97 -25.05
N ARG A 5 -11.93 -31.77 -24.20
CA ARG A 5 -11.20 -30.50 -24.08
C ARG A 5 -10.59 -30.03 -25.40
N SER A 6 -10.15 -30.97 -26.24
CA SER A 6 -9.66 -30.68 -27.61
C SER A 6 -10.76 -30.15 -28.53
N THR A 7 -12.00 -30.65 -28.39
CA THR A 7 -13.15 -30.16 -29.17
C THR A 7 -13.44 -28.72 -28.82
N ILE A 8 -13.46 -28.38 -27.53
CA ILE A 8 -13.68 -27.02 -27.02
C ILE A 8 -12.58 -26.06 -27.52
N SER A 9 -11.31 -26.47 -27.44
CA SER A 9 -10.18 -25.64 -27.91
C SER A 9 -10.24 -25.33 -29.42
N ARG A 10 -10.56 -26.34 -30.24
CA ARG A 10 -10.74 -26.14 -31.69
C ARG A 10 -11.93 -25.25 -32.00
N LEU A 11 -13.02 -25.38 -31.24
CA LEU A 11 -14.19 -24.51 -31.34
C LEU A 11 -13.80 -23.05 -31.07
N TYR A 12 -13.11 -22.77 -29.96
CA TYR A 12 -12.64 -21.42 -29.64
C TYR A 12 -11.73 -20.84 -30.73
N LYS A 13 -10.78 -21.62 -31.27
CA LYS A 13 -9.95 -21.18 -32.41
C LYS A 13 -10.78 -20.90 -33.65
N LYS A 14 -11.76 -21.74 -33.99
CA LYS A 14 -12.65 -21.58 -35.15
C LYS A 14 -13.46 -20.28 -35.08
N TYR A 15 -13.91 -19.90 -33.89
CA TYR A 15 -14.66 -18.66 -33.66
C TYR A 15 -13.76 -17.45 -33.33
N GLY A 16 -12.43 -17.57 -33.43
CA GLY A 16 -11.50 -16.47 -33.13
C GLY A 16 -11.44 -16.06 -31.65
N ILE A 17 -11.92 -16.92 -30.75
CA ILE A 17 -11.92 -16.67 -29.31
C ILE A 17 -10.51 -16.94 -28.77
N THR A 18 -9.89 -15.89 -28.22
CA THR A 18 -8.55 -15.94 -27.65
C THR A 18 -8.61 -15.90 -26.13
N HIS A 19 -7.73 -16.68 -25.48
CA HIS A 19 -7.58 -16.65 -24.04
C HIS A 19 -6.72 -15.44 -23.66
N LYS A 20 -7.31 -14.46 -22.99
CA LYS A 20 -6.62 -13.25 -22.50
C LYS A 20 -6.59 -13.26 -20.97
N LYS A 21 -5.48 -12.79 -20.40
CA LYS A 21 -5.42 -12.51 -18.96
C LYS A 21 -6.40 -11.37 -18.65
N ILE A 22 -7.32 -11.59 -17.72
CA ILE A 22 -8.22 -10.55 -17.25
C ILE A 22 -7.39 -9.55 -16.43
N GLY A 23 -7.45 -8.28 -16.78
CA GLY A 23 -6.86 -7.21 -15.96
C GLY A 23 -7.68 -7.03 -14.69
N TYR A 24 -7.02 -6.88 -13.55
CA TYR A 24 -7.69 -6.53 -12.31
C TYR A 24 -8.21 -5.10 -12.43
N HIS A 25 -9.53 -4.94 -12.48
CA HIS A 25 -10.20 -3.66 -12.33
C HIS A 25 -10.95 -3.69 -11.00
N TYR A 26 -10.62 -2.76 -10.11
CA TYR A 26 -11.33 -2.57 -8.85
C TYR A 26 -12.68 -1.92 -9.18
N SER A 27 -13.74 -2.72 -9.28
CA SER A 27 -15.10 -2.22 -9.52
C SER A 27 -15.54 -1.24 -8.41
N GLU A 28 -14.94 -1.38 -7.23
CA GLU A 28 -15.11 -0.50 -6.07
C GLU A 28 -14.62 0.94 -6.31
N GLN A 29 -13.74 1.17 -7.29
CA GLN A 29 -13.27 2.52 -7.65
C GLN A 29 -14.33 3.36 -8.38
N GLN A 30 -15.36 2.73 -8.94
CA GLN A 30 -16.30 3.40 -9.84
C GLN A 30 -17.05 4.55 -9.16
N SER A 31 -17.34 4.42 -7.86
CA SER A 31 -17.96 5.46 -7.04
C SER A 31 -17.02 6.61 -6.64
N PHE A 32 -15.71 6.48 -6.89
CA PHE A 32 -14.70 7.46 -6.51
C PHE A 32 -14.01 8.14 -7.71
N LEU A 33 -14.36 7.79 -8.95
CA LEU A 33 -13.75 8.33 -10.17
C LEU A 33 -13.75 9.86 -10.20
N GLU A 34 -14.83 10.50 -9.74
CA GLU A 34 -14.94 11.97 -9.67
C GLU A 34 -13.93 12.60 -8.71
N LYS A 35 -13.47 11.87 -7.69
CA LYS A 35 -12.49 12.33 -6.70
C LYS A 35 -11.06 12.03 -7.13
N ILE A 36 -10.86 11.01 -7.95
CA ILE A 36 -9.53 10.58 -8.42
C ILE A 36 -8.87 11.67 -9.26
N LYS A 37 -9.60 12.25 -10.23
CA LYS A 37 -9.01 13.23 -11.15
C LYS A 37 -8.53 14.50 -10.42
N PRO A 38 -9.34 15.18 -9.59
CA PRO A 38 -8.87 16.32 -8.79
C PRO A 38 -7.71 15.99 -7.87
N PHE A 39 -7.70 14.78 -7.29
CA PHE A 39 -6.60 14.33 -6.45
C PHE A 39 -5.29 14.21 -7.23
N VAL A 40 -5.32 13.55 -8.38
CA VAL A 40 -4.15 13.42 -9.26
C VAL A 40 -3.65 14.78 -9.73
N ASP A 41 -4.56 15.68 -10.11
CA ASP A 41 -4.20 17.03 -10.54
C ASP A 41 -3.55 17.83 -9.40
N LYS A 42 -4.05 17.67 -8.15
CA LYS A 42 -3.43 18.24 -6.95
C LYS A 42 -2.03 17.68 -6.71
N VAL A 43 -1.83 16.37 -6.79
CA VAL A 43 -0.50 15.78 -6.55
C VAL A 43 0.49 16.21 -7.64
N LYS A 44 0.05 16.28 -8.89
CA LYS A 44 0.88 16.73 -10.02
C LYS A 44 1.32 18.19 -9.94
N SER A 45 0.57 19.04 -9.25
CA SER A 45 0.95 20.45 -9.09
C SER A 45 1.98 20.68 -7.98
N LEU A 46 2.31 19.66 -7.18
CA LEU A 46 3.29 19.74 -6.11
C LEU A 46 4.72 19.49 -6.61
N SER A 47 5.69 20.10 -5.92
CA SER A 47 7.10 19.81 -6.15
C SER A 47 7.47 18.43 -5.61
N LEU A 48 8.18 17.63 -6.42
CA LEU A 48 8.65 16.31 -6.00
C LEU A 48 9.60 16.37 -4.79
N SER A 49 10.35 17.47 -4.63
CA SER A 49 11.24 17.68 -3.48
C SER A 49 10.49 17.83 -2.14
N GLN A 50 9.21 18.18 -2.19
CA GLN A 50 8.35 18.39 -1.03
C GLN A 50 7.36 17.23 -0.84
N LEU A 51 7.29 16.29 -1.78
CA LEU A 51 6.35 15.17 -1.76
C LEU A 51 7.05 13.91 -1.24
N MET A 52 6.50 13.36 -0.18
CA MET A 52 6.89 12.06 0.37
C MET A 52 5.70 11.12 0.26
N ALA A 53 5.96 9.83 0.12
CA ALA A 53 4.92 8.81 0.16
C ALA A 53 5.35 7.72 1.13
N GLU A 54 4.40 7.25 1.93
CA GLU A 54 4.63 6.24 2.96
C GLU A 54 3.49 5.23 2.92
N ASP A 55 3.85 3.98 3.14
CA ASP A 55 2.94 2.86 3.23
C ASP A 55 3.64 1.70 3.95
N GLU A 56 2.87 0.72 4.37
CA GLU A 56 3.36 -0.48 5.03
C GLU A 56 3.40 -1.66 4.04
N CYS A 57 4.47 -2.44 4.08
CA CYS A 57 4.50 -3.75 3.44
C CYS A 57 4.99 -4.82 4.40
N ALA A 58 4.55 -6.06 4.16
CA ALA A 58 4.99 -7.22 4.90
C ALA A 58 5.80 -8.13 3.97
N PHE A 59 6.94 -8.60 4.47
CA PHE A 59 7.74 -9.65 3.86
C PHE A 59 7.68 -10.88 4.76
N TYR A 60 7.46 -12.05 4.17
CA TYR A 60 7.48 -13.31 4.91
C TYR A 60 8.72 -14.10 4.50
N LEU A 61 9.42 -14.69 5.48
CA LEU A 61 10.59 -15.56 5.27
C LEU A 61 10.32 -16.81 4.39
N ASN A 62 9.07 -17.01 3.96
CA ASN A 62 8.61 -18.20 3.25
C ASN A 62 7.57 -17.83 2.17
N GLU A 63 7.80 -16.82 1.32
CA GLU A 63 6.89 -16.40 0.23
C GLU A 63 6.74 -17.42 -0.93
N ALA A 64 6.82 -18.72 -0.65
CA ALA A 64 6.23 -19.79 -1.45
C ALA A 64 5.15 -20.52 -0.60
N PRO A 65 3.95 -20.83 -1.14
CA PRO A 65 2.80 -21.11 -0.30
C PRO A 65 2.88 -22.52 0.28
N ARG A 66 3.02 -22.66 1.61
CA ARG A 66 2.44 -23.78 2.36
C ARG A 66 1.92 -23.26 3.69
N ARG A 67 0.59 -23.36 3.84
CA ARG A 67 -0.20 -23.07 5.05
C ARG A 67 0.63 -23.27 6.33
N ALA A 68 0.79 -22.21 7.11
CA ALA A 68 1.38 -22.26 8.44
C ALA A 68 0.29 -22.16 9.52
N TRP A 69 0.49 -22.86 10.63
CA TRP A 69 -0.35 -22.77 11.81
C TRP A 69 0.16 -21.63 12.68
N GLY A 70 -0.70 -20.65 12.98
CA GLY A 70 -0.42 -19.56 13.90
C GLY A 70 -1.46 -19.53 15.02
N TRP A 71 -1.07 -19.08 16.20
CA TRP A 71 -1.98 -18.88 17.31
C TRP A 71 -3.05 -17.85 16.94
N LYS A 72 -4.32 -18.20 17.20
CA LYS A 72 -5.46 -17.33 16.92
C LYS A 72 -5.38 -16.07 17.77
N GLY A 73 -5.02 -14.93 17.16
CA GLY A 73 -5.08 -13.61 17.78
C GLY A 73 -3.76 -12.85 17.88
N GLU A 74 -2.62 -13.47 17.61
CA GLU A 74 -1.33 -12.76 17.53
C GLU A 74 -1.14 -12.12 16.16
N ARG A 75 -1.79 -10.97 15.93
CA ARG A 75 -1.41 -10.07 14.84
C ARG A 75 -0.51 -8.99 15.41
N LYS A 76 0.81 -9.11 15.18
CA LYS A 76 1.73 -7.98 15.30
C LYS A 76 1.52 -7.09 14.08
N GLY A 77 0.62 -6.13 14.21
CA GLY A 77 0.45 -5.05 13.23
C GLY A 77 0.89 -3.73 13.83
N THR A 78 1.24 -2.78 12.98
CA THR A 78 1.63 -1.43 13.36
C THR A 78 0.49 -0.74 14.11
N LYS A 79 0.78 -0.18 15.28
CA LYS A 79 -0.18 0.61 16.04
C LYS A 79 0.00 2.08 15.71
N ALA A 80 -1.05 2.86 15.94
CA ALA A 80 -1.00 4.31 15.79
C ALA A 80 0.14 5.00 16.58
N VAL A 81 0.58 4.41 17.69
CA VAL A 81 1.70 4.92 18.49
C VAL A 81 3.04 4.66 17.80
N ASP A 82 3.18 3.48 17.19
CA ASP A 82 4.39 3.13 16.43
C ASP A 82 4.52 4.06 15.21
N PHE A 83 3.40 4.31 14.51
CA PHE A 83 3.35 5.29 13.42
C PHE A 83 3.68 6.72 13.89
N HIS A 84 3.12 7.16 15.03
CA HIS A 84 3.42 8.48 15.59
C HIS A 84 4.94 8.65 15.84
N ASP A 85 5.55 7.66 16.48
CA ASP A 85 6.97 7.72 16.83
C ASP A 85 7.84 7.65 15.57
N PHE A 86 7.46 6.85 14.56
CA PHE A 86 8.10 6.85 13.24
C PHE A 86 8.08 8.23 12.58
N ILE A 87 6.92 8.88 12.47
CA ILE A 87 6.82 10.21 11.85
C ILE A 87 7.73 11.23 12.54
N LYS A 88 7.84 11.16 13.86
CA LYS A 88 8.70 12.07 14.64
C LYS A 88 10.19 11.86 14.36
N GLU A 89 10.59 10.66 13.96
CA GLU A 89 11.97 10.31 13.66
C GLU A 89 12.36 10.59 12.20
N ILE A 90 11.39 10.92 11.33
CA ILE A 90 11.67 11.29 9.93
C ILE A 90 12.51 12.57 9.91
N TYR A 91 13.63 12.49 9.19
CA TYR A 91 14.49 13.64 8.93
C TYR A 91 13.99 14.42 7.70
N PHE A 92 13.71 15.70 7.90
CA PHE A 92 13.36 16.63 6.82
C PHE A 92 14.59 17.44 6.40
N LEU A 93 14.78 17.63 5.10
CA LEU A 93 15.95 18.32 4.55
C LEU A 93 15.95 19.82 4.86
N ASN A 94 14.77 20.40 5.03
CA ASN A 94 14.57 21.81 5.34
C ASN A 94 13.30 22.00 6.19
N ASP A 95 13.05 23.23 6.65
CA ASP A 95 11.83 23.58 7.40
C ASP A 95 10.65 23.93 6.48
N GLU A 96 10.73 23.59 5.19
CA GLU A 96 9.65 23.86 4.25
C GLU A 96 8.43 22.96 4.52
N LYS A 97 7.33 23.28 3.84
CA LYS A 97 6.12 22.49 3.94
C LYS A 97 6.29 21.19 3.15
N TYR A 98 6.07 20.06 3.81
CA TYR A 98 6.07 18.75 3.18
C TYR A 98 4.66 18.23 2.98
N TYR A 99 4.48 17.42 1.94
CA TYR A 99 3.24 16.73 1.63
C TYR A 99 3.47 15.23 1.78
N LEU A 100 2.75 14.60 2.70
CA LEU A 100 2.91 13.17 2.98
C LEU A 100 1.72 12.40 2.41
N LEU A 101 1.97 11.65 1.34
CA LEU A 101 1.00 10.77 0.71
C LEU A 101 0.84 9.50 1.55
N LEU A 102 -0.40 9.24 2.00
CA LEU A 102 -0.74 8.14 2.89
C LEU A 102 -1.97 7.40 2.38
N ASP A 103 -2.06 6.12 2.69
CA ASP A 103 -3.32 5.40 2.57
C ASP A 103 -4.39 5.98 3.54
N ASN A 104 -5.65 5.59 3.36
CA ASN A 104 -6.74 6.08 4.20
C ASN A 104 -6.95 5.24 5.47
N ALA A 105 -5.88 4.67 6.06
CA ALA A 105 -5.98 3.90 7.27
C ALA A 105 -6.39 4.77 8.48
N SER A 106 -7.12 4.14 9.42
CA SER A 106 -7.59 4.81 10.63
C SER A 106 -6.45 5.19 11.58
N ILE A 107 -5.32 4.48 11.51
CA ILE A 107 -4.13 4.76 12.31
C ILE A 107 -3.52 6.13 11.98
N HIS A 108 -3.58 6.58 10.72
CA HIS A 108 -3.08 7.88 10.26
C HIS A 108 -3.93 9.06 10.77
N LYS A 109 -5.08 8.77 11.38
CA LYS A 109 -6.03 9.76 11.93
C LYS A 109 -6.27 9.52 13.42
N ALA A 110 -5.41 8.75 14.06
CA ALA A 110 -5.61 8.34 15.43
C ALA A 110 -5.53 9.53 16.40
N ILE A 111 -6.49 9.57 17.32
CA ILE A 111 -6.57 10.57 18.41
C ILE A 111 -6.49 9.84 19.75
N LYS A 112 -7.52 9.03 20.05
CA LYS A 112 -7.65 8.34 21.36
C LYS A 112 -6.49 7.41 21.67
N ALA A 113 -5.95 6.71 20.67
CA ALA A 113 -4.84 5.79 20.86
C ALA A 113 -3.54 6.52 21.26
N CYS A 114 -3.29 7.69 20.66
CA CYS A 114 -2.14 8.55 20.96
C CYS A 114 -2.29 9.18 22.35
N LEU A 115 -3.45 9.77 22.65
CA LEU A 115 -3.72 10.39 23.95
C LEU A 115 -3.60 9.42 25.12
N LYS A 116 -4.04 8.16 24.96
CA LYS A 116 -3.90 7.10 25.99
C LYS A 116 -2.43 6.80 26.34
N LYS A 117 -1.49 7.21 25.50
CA LYS A 117 -0.05 6.96 25.63
C LYS A 117 0.75 8.26 25.78
N ASP A 118 0.08 9.34 26.20
CA ASP A 118 0.70 10.67 26.39
C ASP A 118 1.42 11.18 25.13
N ARG A 119 0.83 10.90 23.95
CA ARG A 119 1.25 11.39 22.64
C ARG A 119 0.23 12.38 22.08
N LEU A 120 0.70 13.29 21.22
CA LEU A 120 -0.17 14.19 20.47
C LEU A 120 -1.02 13.39 19.46
N PRO A 121 -2.26 13.82 19.18
CA PRO A 121 -3.01 13.32 18.04
C PRO A 121 -2.20 13.45 16.74
N ILE A 122 -2.32 12.49 15.82
CA ILE A 122 -1.53 12.46 14.58
C ILE A 122 -1.63 13.76 13.77
N ARG A 123 -2.82 14.35 13.72
CA ARG A 123 -3.04 15.63 13.01
C ARG A 123 -2.26 16.79 13.62
N GLU A 124 -2.12 16.82 14.94
CA GLU A 124 -1.36 17.86 15.65
C GLU A 124 0.13 17.66 15.43
N LEU A 125 0.60 16.40 15.44
CA LEU A 125 1.98 16.07 15.06
C LEU A 125 2.31 16.58 13.64
N PHE A 126 1.46 16.30 12.65
CA PHE A 126 1.67 16.80 11.29
C PHE A 126 1.71 18.33 11.23
N THR A 127 0.86 19.02 11.99
CA THR A 127 0.88 20.48 12.07
C THR A 127 2.18 21.00 12.66
N GLN A 128 2.67 20.37 13.74
CA GLN A 128 3.93 20.74 14.39
C GLN A 128 5.14 20.55 13.46
N MET A 129 5.10 19.55 12.59
CA MET A 129 6.19 19.22 11.67
C MET A 129 6.05 19.89 10.29
N ASN A 130 5.09 20.80 10.11
CA ASN A 130 4.79 21.45 8.83
C ASN A 130 4.49 20.45 7.69
N ILE A 131 3.79 19.36 8.03
CA ILE A 131 3.39 18.29 7.11
C ILE A 131 1.90 18.43 6.78
N ASP A 132 1.55 18.33 5.50
CA ASP A 132 0.18 18.27 5.00
C ASP A 132 -0.12 16.85 4.47
N PRO A 133 -0.93 16.07 5.20
CA PRO A 133 -1.23 14.70 4.80
C PRO A 133 -2.16 14.66 3.58
N LEU A 134 -1.74 13.93 2.55
CA LEU A 134 -2.50 13.64 1.34
C LEU A 134 -3.01 12.21 1.39
N TYR A 135 -4.25 12.03 1.83
CA TYR A 135 -4.88 10.72 1.86
C TYR A 135 -5.28 10.27 0.47
N LEU A 136 -4.87 9.06 0.10
CA LEU A 136 -5.29 8.40 -1.12
C LEU A 136 -6.82 8.26 -1.17
N VAL A 137 -7.35 8.32 -2.39
CA VAL A 137 -8.74 7.99 -2.64
C VAL A 137 -8.94 6.49 -2.34
N PRO A 138 -10.03 6.07 -1.67
CA PRO A 138 -10.25 4.66 -1.35
C PRO A 138 -10.12 3.75 -2.57
N TYR A 139 -9.55 2.57 -2.35
CA TYR A 139 -9.33 1.55 -3.38
C TYR A 139 -8.42 2.01 -4.54
N THR A 140 -7.50 2.97 -4.34
CA THR A 140 -6.58 3.43 -5.40
C THR A 140 -5.09 3.14 -5.14
N PRO A 141 -4.68 1.89 -4.89
CA PRO A 141 -3.27 1.55 -4.63
C PRO A 141 -2.35 1.93 -5.80
N GLN A 142 -2.87 1.95 -7.04
CA GLN A 142 -2.11 2.37 -8.22
C GLN A 142 -1.64 3.83 -8.19
N LEU A 143 -2.19 4.66 -7.31
CA LEU A 143 -1.78 6.05 -7.13
C LEU A 143 -0.68 6.19 -6.07
N ASN A 144 -0.38 5.12 -5.32
CA ASN A 144 0.71 5.10 -4.37
C ASN A 144 2.03 4.77 -5.09
N PRO A 145 3.01 5.69 -5.16
CA PRO A 145 4.29 5.38 -5.79
C PRO A 145 5.09 4.32 -5.00
N VAL A 146 4.84 4.17 -3.69
CA VAL A 146 5.55 3.20 -2.83
C VAL A 146 5.26 1.75 -3.25
N GLU A 147 4.07 1.48 -3.81
CA GLU A 147 3.71 0.15 -4.32
C GLU A 147 4.68 -0.35 -5.40
N LEU A 148 5.23 0.55 -6.21
CA LEU A 148 6.25 0.19 -7.19
C LEU A 148 7.56 -0.21 -6.51
N CYS A 149 7.98 0.53 -5.48
CA CYS A 149 9.13 0.20 -4.66
C CYS A 149 8.95 -1.15 -3.97
N PHE A 150 7.78 -1.43 -3.41
CA PHE A 150 7.47 -2.73 -2.79
C PHE A 150 7.48 -3.87 -3.78
N ASN A 151 7.01 -3.68 -5.00
CA ASN A 151 7.09 -4.72 -6.02
C ASN A 151 8.53 -5.04 -6.40
N PHE A 152 9.41 -4.04 -6.46
CA PHE A 152 10.84 -4.25 -6.67
C PHE A 152 11.48 -5.01 -5.49
N LEU A 153 11.19 -4.58 -4.26
CA LEU A 153 11.71 -5.23 -3.04
C LEU A 153 11.19 -6.67 -2.89
N ARG A 154 9.90 -6.92 -3.15
CA ARG A 154 9.31 -8.27 -3.13
C ARG A 154 10.00 -9.18 -4.11
N LYS A 155 10.19 -8.72 -5.34
CA LYS A 155 10.92 -9.49 -6.35
C LYS A 155 12.35 -9.82 -5.89
N PHE A 156 13.04 -8.86 -5.30
CA PHE A 156 14.37 -9.08 -4.74
C PHE A 156 14.35 -10.14 -3.63
N VAL A 157 13.42 -10.05 -2.68
CA VAL A 157 13.27 -11.02 -1.58
C VAL A 157 12.91 -12.42 -2.11
N GLU A 158 12.00 -12.50 -3.09
CA GLU A 158 11.64 -13.76 -3.76
C GLU A 158 12.84 -14.41 -4.46
N GLU A 159 13.71 -13.63 -5.09
CA GLU A 159 14.93 -14.13 -5.75
C GLU A 159 15.99 -14.62 -4.76
N HIS A 160 16.07 -14.04 -3.55
CA HIS A 160 17.09 -14.36 -2.56
C HIS A 160 16.66 -15.42 -1.53
N GLU A 161 15.35 -15.70 -1.44
CA GLU A 161 14.77 -16.72 -0.55
C GLU A 161 15.32 -16.69 0.90
N PRO A 162 15.31 -15.54 1.60
CA PRO A 162 15.88 -15.43 2.94
C PRO A 162 15.15 -16.35 3.91
N ARG A 163 15.91 -17.14 4.69
CA ARG A 163 15.40 -18.14 5.64
C ARG A 163 15.41 -17.65 7.08
N THR A 164 16.12 -16.55 7.35
CA THR A 164 16.19 -15.92 8.67
C THR A 164 15.87 -14.43 8.61
N TYR A 165 15.41 -13.85 9.72
CA TYR A 165 15.14 -12.41 9.79
C TYR A 165 16.40 -11.55 9.58
N GLU A 166 17.57 -12.06 9.95
CA GLU A 166 18.85 -11.37 9.72
C GLU A 166 19.24 -11.36 8.24
N GLU A 167 18.86 -12.38 7.47
CA GLU A 167 19.07 -12.39 6.02
C GLU A 167 18.09 -11.46 5.27
N LEU A 168 16.93 -11.19 5.86
CA LEU A 168 15.91 -10.31 5.29
C LEU A 168 16.17 -8.83 5.53
N LYS A 169 16.94 -8.47 6.57
CA LYS A 169 17.18 -7.09 7.02
C LYS A 169 18.35 -6.43 6.29
#